data_AF-A0A2M7K5S7-F1
#
_entry.id   AF-A0A2M7K5S7-F1
#
_cell.length_a   1.000
_cell.length_b   1.000
_cell.length_c   1.000
_cell.angle_alpha   90.00
_cell.angle_beta   90.00
_cell.angle_gamma   90.00
#
_symmetry.space_group_name_H-M   'P 1'
#
loop_
_entity.id
_entity.type
_entity.pdbx_description
1 polymer ?
#
loop_
_entity_poly.entity_id
_entity_poly.type
_entity_poly.pdbx_seq_one_letter_code
_entity_poly.pdbx_strand_id
1 'polypeptide(L)'
;MKKNLLGVIVLTIILSLCLSSIVFAAEAKIKVGIVTDVGGRGDRSFNDSAIRGLETWAAKVKYVQGGGYEPLSDADFNASIPEDLAGANIKPLNVEAIVLESKDKKDYIPNISTLIEQA
;
A
#
# COMPACT_ATOMS: atom_id res chain seq x y z
N MET A 1 23.55 -5.29 -47.62
CA MET A 1 24.04 -5.38 -46.22
C MET A 1 23.41 -4.32 -45.31
N LYS A 2 23.43 -3.01 -45.63
CA LYS A 2 22.85 -1.94 -44.79
C LYS A 2 21.34 -2.07 -44.51
N LYS A 3 20.53 -2.50 -45.50
CA LYS A 3 19.07 -2.71 -45.35
C LYS A 3 18.74 -3.88 -44.40
N ASN A 4 19.53 -4.95 -44.46
CA ASN A 4 19.37 -6.12 -43.59
C ASN A 4 19.84 -5.80 -42.16
N LEU A 5 20.89 -4.98 -42.01
CA LEU A 5 21.36 -4.50 -40.72
C LEU A 5 20.33 -3.60 -40.02
N LEU A 6 19.67 -2.71 -40.78
CA LEU A 6 18.59 -1.86 -40.26
C LEU A 6 17.39 -2.71 -39.79
N GLY A 7 17.01 -3.74 -40.55
CA GLY A 7 15.93 -4.66 -40.17
C GLY A 7 16.23 -5.42 -38.87
N VAL A 8 17.48 -5.85 -38.67
CA VAL A 8 17.90 -6.55 -37.43
C VAL A 8 17.86 -5.60 -36.22
N ILE A 9 18.32 -4.35 -36.37
CA ILE A 9 18.31 -3.36 -35.28
C ILE A 9 16.87 -2.99 -34.88
N VAL A 10 15.98 -2.82 -35.86
CA VAL A 10 14.57 -2.51 -35.58
C VAL A 10 13.91 -3.69 -34.85
N LEU A 11 14.20 -4.93 -35.26
CA LEU A 11 13.66 -6.13 -34.63
C LEU A 11 14.15 -6.31 -33.19
N THR A 12 15.43 -6.04 -32.89
CA THR A 12 15.95 -6.11 -31.52
C THR A 12 15.38 -5.02 -30.62
N ILE A 13 15.16 -3.80 -31.13
CA ILE A 13 14.51 -2.72 -30.38
C ILE A 13 13.06 -3.09 -30.05
N ILE A 14 12.29 -3.59 -31.03
CA ILE A 14 10.90 -4.01 -30.80
C ILE A 14 10.83 -5.14 -29.79
N LEU A 15 11.68 -6.16 -29.92
CA LEU A 15 11.70 -7.28 -28.99
C LEU A 15 12.12 -6.85 -27.58
N SER A 16 13.08 -5.93 -27.46
CA SER A 16 13.50 -5.34 -26.18
C SER A 16 12.39 -4.51 -25.54
N LEU A 17 11.62 -3.74 -26.32
CA LEU A 17 10.48 -2.98 -25.80
C LEU A 17 9.35 -3.92 -25.35
N CYS A 18 9.03 -4.96 -26.13
CA CYS A 18 7.99 -5.92 -25.76
C CYS A 18 8.35 -6.74 -24.50
N LEU A 19 9.61 -7.11 -24.31
CA LEU A 19 10.06 -7.80 -23.09
C LEU A 19 10.03 -6.88 -21.86
N SER A 20 10.30 -5.58 -22.04
CA SER A 20 10.32 -4.63 -20.92
C SER A 20 8.96 -4.53 -20.20
N SER A 21 7.85 -4.59 -20.93
CA SER A 21 6.50 -4.50 -20.36
C SER A 21 6.14 -5.68 -19.45
N ILE A 22 6.71 -6.86 -19.70
CA ILE A 22 6.48 -8.08 -18.90
C ILE A 22 7.39 -8.08 -17.67
N VAL A 23 8.60 -7.54 -17.79
CA VAL A 23 9.60 -7.50 -16.71
C VAL A 23 9.29 -6.41 -15.67
N PHE A 24 8.60 -5.33 -16.05
CA PHE A 24 8.25 -4.22 -15.16
C PHE A 24 6.77 -4.17 -14.73
N ALA A 25 5.99 -5.23 -14.97
CA ALA A 25 4.63 -5.31 -14.44
C ALA A 25 4.70 -5.48 -12.91
N ALA A 26 4.44 -4.39 -12.17
CA ALA A 26 4.37 -4.43 -10.72
C ALA A 26 3.26 -5.40 -10.29
N GLU A 27 3.58 -6.25 -9.32
CA GLU A 27 2.60 -7.19 -8.75
C GLU A 27 1.43 -6.41 -8.14
N ALA A 28 0.21 -6.79 -8.53
CA ALA A 28 -0.99 -6.14 -8.02
C ALA A 28 -1.04 -6.26 -6.49
N LYS A 29 -1.29 -5.13 -5.82
CA LYS A 29 -1.38 -5.09 -4.35
C LYS A 29 -2.65 -5.79 -3.88
N ILE A 30 -2.54 -6.53 -2.78
CA ILE A 30 -3.70 -7.09 -2.09
C ILE A 30 -4.34 -5.97 -1.27
N LYS A 31 -5.61 -5.69 -1.50
CA LYS A 31 -6.33 -4.71 -0.67
C LYS A 31 -6.66 -5.31 0.69
N VAL A 32 -6.29 -4.61 1.75
CA VAL A 32 -6.55 -5.00 3.13
C VAL A 32 -7.26 -3.85 3.82
N GLY A 33 -8.47 -4.14 4.30
CA GLY A 33 -9.35 -3.17 4.89
C GLY A 33 -9.56 -3.36 6.38
N ILE A 34 -9.69 -2.27 7.13
CA ILE A 34 -10.13 -2.26 8.52
C ILE A 34 -11.27 -1.25 8.71
N VAL A 35 -12.29 -1.66 9.47
CA VAL A 35 -13.32 -0.77 10.01
C VAL A 35 -13.03 -0.57 11.50
N THR A 36 -12.84 0.67 11.93
CA THR A 36 -12.49 0.96 13.33
C THR A 36 -13.72 1.15 14.19
N ASP A 37 -13.54 1.04 15.51
CA ASP A 37 -14.55 1.50 16.47
C ASP A 37 -14.67 3.04 16.44
N VAL A 38 -15.63 3.57 17.21
CA VAL A 38 -15.76 4.98 17.54
C VAL A 38 -14.46 5.50 18.16
N GLY A 39 -14.04 6.69 17.73
CA GLY A 39 -12.76 7.29 18.10
C GLY A 39 -11.82 7.35 16.89
N GLY A 40 -11.58 6.21 16.23
CA GLY A 40 -10.82 6.14 14.98
C GLY A 40 -9.41 6.71 15.09
N ARG A 41 -8.97 7.46 14.08
CA ARG A 41 -7.63 8.07 14.04
C ARG A 41 -7.48 9.12 15.13
N GLY A 42 -6.34 9.10 15.80
CA GLY A 42 -5.98 10.03 16.86
C GLY A 42 -6.53 9.65 18.22
N ASP A 43 -7.10 8.46 18.38
CA ASP A 43 -7.60 7.95 19.67
C ASP A 43 -6.47 7.60 20.67
N ARG A 44 -5.22 7.58 20.22
CA ARG A 44 -4.00 7.25 20.96
C ARG A 44 -4.09 5.91 21.71
N SER A 45 -4.87 4.98 21.18
CA SER A 45 -5.21 3.72 21.83
C SER A 45 -5.27 2.60 20.78
N PHE A 46 -6.29 1.77 20.88
CA PHE A 46 -6.49 0.57 20.07
C PHE A 46 -6.57 0.89 18.57
N ASN A 47 -7.34 1.90 18.15
CA ASN A 47 -7.53 2.17 16.73
C ASN A 47 -6.24 2.70 16.11
N ASP A 48 -5.54 3.65 16.74
CA ASP A 48 -4.24 4.13 16.25
C ASP A 48 -3.20 3.00 16.12
N SER A 49 -3.22 2.03 17.05
CA SER A 49 -2.31 0.89 16.99
C SER A 49 -2.64 -0.04 15.83
N ALA A 50 -3.93 -0.34 15.60
CA ALA A 50 -4.38 -1.17 14.49
C ALA A 50 -4.11 -0.50 13.13
N ILE A 51 -4.40 0.80 13.02
CA ILE A 51 -4.16 1.61 11.83
C ILE A 51 -2.65 1.66 11.51
N ARG A 52 -1.78 1.88 12.51
CA ARG A 52 -0.33 1.88 12.29
C ARG A 52 0.18 0.55 11.74
N GLY A 53 -0.32 -0.57 12.27
CA GLY A 53 0.01 -1.90 11.77
C GLY A 53 -0.34 -2.06 10.28
N LEU A 54 -1.53 -1.61 9.87
CA LEU A 54 -1.97 -1.72 8.48
C LEU A 54 -1.27 -0.73 7.55
N GLU A 55 -1.29 0.56 7.88
CA GLU A 55 -0.82 1.62 6.98
C GLU A 55 0.71 1.73 6.97
N THR A 56 1.29 1.86 8.15
CA THR A 56 2.72 2.15 8.30
C THR A 56 3.52 0.87 8.11
N TRP A 57 3.17 -0.22 8.80
CA TRP A 57 4.00 -1.42 8.81
C TRP A 57 3.74 -2.35 7.64
N ALA A 58 2.47 -2.60 7.30
CA ALA A 58 2.13 -3.46 6.17
C ALA A 58 2.17 -2.70 4.83
N ALA A 59 1.50 -1.55 4.70
CA ALA A 59 1.39 -0.85 3.41
C ALA A 59 2.53 0.17 3.13
N LYS A 60 3.33 0.53 4.14
CA LYS A 60 4.41 1.53 4.05
C LYS A 60 3.93 2.89 3.52
N VAL A 61 2.79 3.34 4.02
CA VAL A 61 2.19 4.64 3.71
C VAL A 61 1.83 5.37 4.99
N LYS A 62 1.58 6.67 4.86
CA LYS A 62 0.94 7.51 5.89
C LYS A 62 -0.32 8.13 5.33
N TYR A 63 -1.36 8.22 6.15
CA TYR A 63 -2.54 8.99 5.81
C TYR A 63 -2.30 10.49 6.07
N VAL A 64 -2.59 11.32 5.07
CA VAL A 64 -2.58 12.78 5.14
C VAL A 64 -4.01 13.27 5.02
N GLN A 65 -4.50 13.96 6.05
CA GLN A 65 -5.87 14.45 6.09
C GLN A 65 -6.16 15.37 4.89
N GLY A 66 -7.18 15.01 4.10
CA GLY A 66 -7.55 15.74 2.87
C GLY A 66 -6.68 15.43 1.64
N GLY A 67 -5.58 14.69 1.80
CA GLY A 67 -4.66 14.29 0.71
C GLY A 67 -4.63 12.78 0.42
N GLY A 68 -5.17 11.94 1.30
CA GLY A 68 -5.17 10.48 1.13
C GLY A 68 -3.85 9.85 1.60
N TYR A 69 -3.44 8.75 0.96
CA TYR A 69 -2.20 8.05 1.32
C TYR A 69 -0.98 8.56 0.58
N GLU A 70 0.09 8.82 1.32
CA GLU A 70 1.40 9.12 0.77
C GLU A 70 2.40 8.01 1.10
N PRO A 71 3.35 7.69 0.21
CA PRO A 71 4.45 6.78 0.51
C PRO A 71 5.25 7.24 1.74
N LEU A 72 5.63 6.30 2.59
CA LEU A 72 6.48 6.56 3.75
C LEU A 72 7.96 6.33 3.41
N SER A 73 8.83 7.22 3.87
CA SER A 73 10.29 7.04 3.71
C SER A 73 10.81 5.87 4.55
N ASP A 74 11.97 5.32 4.18
CA ASP A 74 12.62 4.27 4.98
C ASP A 74 12.96 4.75 6.40
N ALA A 75 13.38 6.01 6.53
CA ALA A 75 13.72 6.60 7.82
C ALA A 75 12.49 6.68 8.73
N ASP A 76 11.36 7.17 8.20
CA ASP A 76 10.12 7.31 8.98
C ASP A 76 9.52 5.94 9.30
N PHE A 77 9.60 4.97 8.38
CA PHE A 77 9.18 3.59 8.62
C PHE A 77 9.97 2.98 9.78
N ASN A 78 11.30 3.07 9.74
CA ASN A 78 12.16 2.52 10.79
C ASN A 78 11.93 3.23 12.13
N ALA A 79 11.74 4.55 12.12
CA ALA A 79 11.42 5.32 13.33
C ALA A 79 10.04 4.98 13.93
N SER A 80 9.14 4.39 13.13
CA SER A 80 7.81 3.98 13.60
C SER A 80 7.81 2.66 14.37
N ILE A 81 8.90 1.88 14.31
CA ILE A 81 9.02 0.58 14.98
C ILE A 81 9.58 0.80 16.39
N PRO A 82 8.83 0.43 17.44
CA PRO A 82 9.31 0.48 18.82
C PRO A 82 10.57 -0.35 19.06
N GLU A 83 11.41 0.09 20.00
CA GLU A 83 12.70 -0.56 20.31
C GLU A 83 12.53 -2.04 20.73
N ASP A 84 11.48 -2.35 21.48
CA ASP A 84 11.14 -3.71 21.91
C ASP A 84 10.76 -4.64 20.74
N LEU A 85 10.44 -4.07 19.57
CA LEU A 85 10.14 -4.80 18.35
C LEU A 85 11.27 -4.75 17.31
N ALA A 86 12.42 -4.14 17.61
CA ALA A 86 13.53 -4.02 16.66
C ALA A 86 14.04 -5.38 16.13
N GLY A 87 13.93 -6.44 16.95
CA GLY A 87 14.29 -7.82 16.57
C GLY A 87 13.23 -8.58 15.78
N ALA A 88 12.02 -8.03 15.61
CA ALA A 88 10.88 -8.73 15.03
C ALA A 88 10.90 -8.83 13.49
N ASN A 89 11.91 -8.25 12.83
CA ASN A 89 12.08 -8.27 11.37
C ASN A 89 10.80 -7.80 10.62
N ILE A 90 10.20 -6.72 11.09
CA ILE A 90 8.99 -6.11 10.50
C ILE A 90 9.36 -5.55 9.13
N LYS A 91 8.68 -6.05 8.09
CA LYS A 91 8.86 -5.61 6.69
C LYS A 91 7.51 -5.24 6.07
N PRO A 92 7.48 -4.24 5.19
CA PRO A 92 6.31 -3.96 4.36
C PRO A 92 5.85 -5.19 3.57
N LEU A 93 4.55 -5.28 3.38
CA LEU A 93 3.86 -6.27 2.56
C LEU A 93 3.36 -5.61 1.26
N ASN A 94 3.06 -6.42 0.25
CA ASN A 94 2.50 -5.91 -1.01
C ASN A 94 0.98 -5.65 -0.89
N VAL A 95 0.60 -4.72 -0.01
CA VAL A 95 -0.81 -4.43 0.31
C VAL A 95 -1.18 -2.97 0.04
N GLU A 96 -2.47 -2.76 -0.24
CA GLU A 96 -3.13 -1.46 -0.29
C GLU A 96 -4.06 -1.33 0.91
N ALA A 97 -3.81 -0.33 1.77
CA ALA A 97 -4.56 -0.13 3.00
C ALA A 97 -5.86 0.63 2.75
N ILE A 98 -6.96 0.14 3.33
CA ILE A 98 -8.25 0.85 3.36
C ILE A 98 -8.70 0.95 4.82
N VAL A 99 -9.00 2.16 5.28
CA VAL A 99 -9.44 2.40 6.66
C VAL A 99 -10.74 3.17 6.62
N LEU A 100 -11.77 2.62 7.26
CA LEU A 100 -13.05 3.28 7.43
C LEU A 100 -13.31 3.49 8.92
N GLU A 101 -13.44 4.74 9.32
CA GLU A 101 -13.65 5.11 10.72
C GLU A 101 -15.15 5.26 11.01
N SER A 102 -15.66 4.49 11.98
CA SER A 102 -17.03 4.67 12.46
C SER A 102 -17.13 5.88 13.39
N LYS A 103 -18.19 6.69 13.22
CA LYS A 103 -18.49 7.82 14.10
C LYS A 103 -19.54 7.45 15.14
N ASP A 104 -20.37 6.46 14.84
CA ASP A 104 -21.33 5.83 15.73
C ASP A 104 -21.41 4.31 15.47
N LYS A 105 -21.97 3.55 16.42
CA LYS A 105 -22.20 2.10 16.31
C LYS A 105 -23.02 1.70 15.08
N LYS A 106 -23.94 2.55 14.66
CA LYS A 106 -24.76 2.28 13.46
C LYS A 106 -23.92 2.27 12.16
N ASP A 107 -22.71 2.81 12.18
CA ASP A 107 -21.85 2.90 11.00
C ASP A 107 -21.05 1.61 10.74
N TYR A 108 -20.99 0.66 11.69
CA TYR A 108 -20.17 -0.54 11.53
C TYR A 108 -20.57 -1.38 10.31
N ILE A 109 -21.86 -1.69 10.17
CA ILE A 109 -22.35 -2.53 9.06
C ILE A 109 -22.24 -1.79 7.72
N PRO A 110 -22.68 -0.52 7.58
CA PRO A 110 -22.46 0.25 6.35
C PRO A 110 -20.98 0.34 5.95
N ASN A 111 -20.07 0.54 6.92
CA ASN A 111 -18.64 0.59 6.63
C ASN A 111 -18.10 -0.75 6.15
N ILE A 112 -18.53 -1.88 6.70
CA ILE A 112 -18.13 -3.20 6.19
C ILE A 112 -18.60 -3.39 4.74
N SER A 113 -19.84 -3.03 4.41
CA SER A 113 -20.34 -3.07 3.03
C SER A 113 -19.49 -2.19 2.11
N THR A 114 -19.19 -0.97 2.55
CA THR A 114 -18.36 -0.01 1.80
C THR A 114 -16.96 -0.55 1.56
N LEU A 115 -16.38 -1.23 2.55
CA LEU A 115 -15.06 -1.84 2.43
C LEU A 115 -15.03 -2.94 1.35
N ILE A 116 -16.07 -3.76 1.29
CA ILE A 116 -16.20 -4.82 0.27
C ILE A 116 -16.33 -4.21 -1.13
N GLU A 117 -17.08 -3.11 -1.28
CA GLU A 117 -17.25 -2.43 -2.56
C GLU A 117 -15.95 -1.75 -3.06
N GLN A 118 -15.06 -1.37 -2.14
CA GLN A 118 -13.77 -0.76 -2.46
C GLN A 118 -12.64 -1.78 -2.71
N ALA A 119 -12.84 -3.04 -2.29
CA ALA A 119 -11.89 -4.15 -2.48
C ALA A 119 -11.98 -4.73 -3.90
#